data_AF-A0A2R6N6M4-F1
#
_entry.id   AF-A0A2R6N6M4-F1
#
_cell.length_a   1.000
_cell.length_b   1.000
_cell.length_c   1.000
_cell.angle_alpha   90.00
_cell.angle_beta   90.00
_cell.angle_gamma   90.00
#
_symmetry.space_group_name_H-M   'P 1'
#
loop_
_entity.id
_entity.type
_entity.pdbx_description
1 polymer ?
#
loop_
_entity_poly.entity_id
_entity_poly.type
_entity_poly.pdbx_seq_one_letter_code
_entity_poly.pdbx_strand_id
1 'polypeptide(L)'
;MTRREFRDLSTPREATEAIDALDVGGGVEERSPVEARGLGLAERIDAAIDVPGFDRAAMDGYALRAADTFGASEGEPVTLPVIASLRPGNAPDATVEEGEAVQVATGAVLPPGADAVVPVERTVEGEDSVEVRTAVAPGDSVMPRGADLAAGDRALAPGTRLGPRHVGLLAALGRETVPVRVPPRVAVVSTGEELLQPGAKLDPSAGQIYDVNGHSIAAAVEATGGKAVRYVETSDDAAALRETLSAAAAETDLLLTSGSTSAGTGDVLVELLEEHGERLVHGVAVKPGRPLLVGRLFDTPYVGLPGYPVSALSVFRTFVAPALGEGTDQSATDAAGETEATLATRVRYDGGRLRLLAVGLVTDGDGDRVAYASTKGSGATTTLVETDGVVRMAPETSVLAAGSTVAVERFDDAPIPTLLGVGEIPEIREPCRVALGDDQPPLPAPAGQFLAVGDRLAGHRHVGDPVREPPAGVRVGQAQIPGAVEAVEEPPERRVRVADPQKRRDRRVVEPLARHRRAGGEHR
;
A
#
# COMPACT_ATOMS: atom_id res chain seq x y z
N MET A 1 38.01 -1.49 17.40
CA MET A 1 36.70 -1.17 18.00
C MET A 1 36.10 -2.45 18.55
N THR A 2 35.63 -2.43 19.80
CA THR A 2 35.02 -3.57 20.48
C THR A 2 33.54 -3.60 20.10
N ARG A 3 33.13 -4.58 19.28
CA ARG A 3 31.73 -4.73 18.83
C ARG A 3 30.78 -4.76 20.04
N ARG A 4 29.85 -3.82 20.15
CA ARG A 4 28.84 -3.84 21.22
C ARG A 4 27.87 -4.98 20.93
N GLU A 5 28.00 -6.09 21.67
CA GLU A 5 27.12 -7.26 21.51
C GLU A 5 25.71 -6.96 22.03
N PHE A 6 24.67 -7.39 21.31
CA PHE A 6 23.27 -7.32 21.76
C PHE A 6 23.03 -8.32 22.91
N ARG A 7 23.32 -7.89 24.15
CA ARG A 7 23.22 -8.73 25.36
C ARG A 7 21.81 -8.82 25.91
N ASP A 8 21.03 -7.74 25.78
CA ASP A 8 19.60 -7.68 26.12
C ASP A 8 18.82 -7.25 24.88
N LEU A 9 17.82 -8.04 24.48
CA LEU A 9 16.95 -7.75 23.33
C LEU A 9 15.61 -7.27 23.83
N SER A 10 15.10 -6.20 23.24
CA SER A 10 13.73 -5.75 23.47
C SER A 10 12.75 -6.74 22.84
N THR A 11 11.59 -6.90 23.46
CA THR A 11 10.49 -7.66 22.89
C THR A 11 9.91 -6.92 21.66
N PRO A 12 9.28 -7.64 20.71
CA PRO A 12 8.57 -6.99 19.60
C PRO A 12 7.55 -5.95 20.08
N ARG A 13 6.87 -6.23 21.20
CA ARG A 13 5.90 -5.31 21.79
C ARG A 13 6.53 -4.00 22.25
N GLU A 14 7.64 -4.07 22.99
CA GLU A 14 8.37 -2.87 23.42
C GLU A 14 8.87 -2.04 22.22
N ALA A 15 9.23 -2.71 21.12
CA ALA A 15 9.63 -2.02 19.89
C ALA A 15 8.46 -1.28 19.22
N THR A 16 7.28 -1.89 19.15
CA THR A 16 6.07 -1.24 18.67
C THR A 16 5.70 -0.06 19.57
N GLU A 17 5.63 -0.26 20.88
CA GLU A 17 5.30 0.80 21.85
C GLU A 17 6.30 1.97 21.78
N ALA A 18 7.59 1.70 21.55
CA ALA A 18 8.59 2.74 21.38
C ALA A 18 8.41 3.54 20.08
N ILE A 19 8.01 2.90 18.98
CA ILE A 19 7.76 3.59 17.70
C ILE A 19 6.47 4.42 17.78
N ASP A 20 5.40 3.87 18.35
CA ASP A 20 4.14 4.58 18.53
C ASP A 20 4.34 5.85 19.39
N ALA A 21 5.19 5.77 20.42
CA ALA A 21 5.53 6.91 21.27
C ALA A 21 6.36 8.01 20.56
N LEU A 22 6.90 7.75 19.36
CA LEU A 22 7.63 8.77 18.61
C LEU A 22 6.72 9.76 17.87
N ASP A 23 5.43 9.43 17.68
CA ASP A 23 4.44 10.22 16.93
C ASP A 23 4.93 10.60 15.52
N VAL A 24 5.15 9.59 14.68
CA VAL A 24 5.76 9.72 13.35
C VAL A 24 4.83 10.27 12.26
N GLY A 25 3.72 10.92 12.65
CA GLY A 25 2.76 11.51 11.72
C GLY A 25 3.26 12.82 11.11
N GLY A 26 2.79 13.17 9.90
CA GLY A 26 3.13 14.44 9.23
C GLY A 26 2.49 15.69 9.86
N GLY A 27 1.89 15.54 11.05
CA GLY A 27 1.14 16.60 11.73
C GLY A 27 -0.24 16.87 11.14
N VAL A 28 -0.79 18.02 11.55
CA VAL A 28 -2.11 18.50 11.14
C VAL A 28 -1.96 19.83 10.41
N GLU A 29 -2.64 19.95 9.28
CA GLU A 29 -2.69 21.18 8.49
C GLU A 29 -4.12 21.57 8.14
N GLU A 30 -4.38 22.87 8.07
CA GLU A 30 -5.64 23.42 7.55
C GLU A 30 -5.58 23.42 6.01
N ARG A 31 -6.54 22.73 5.38
CA ARG A 31 -6.66 22.64 3.92
C ARG A 31 -8.08 22.94 3.48
N SER A 32 -8.24 23.48 2.28
CA SER A 32 -9.59 23.61 1.72
C SER A 32 -10.22 22.21 1.55
N PRO A 33 -11.56 22.04 1.65
CA PRO A 33 -12.19 20.74 1.50
C PRO A 33 -11.80 19.99 0.22
N VAL A 34 -11.55 20.71 -0.88
CA VAL A 34 -11.12 20.12 -2.15
C VAL A 34 -9.69 19.60 -2.10
N GLU A 35 -8.75 20.37 -1.55
CA GLU A 35 -7.35 19.96 -1.39
C GLU A 35 -7.19 18.87 -0.33
N ALA A 36 -8.09 18.85 0.64
CA ALA A 36 -8.15 17.86 1.71
C ALA A 36 -8.67 16.49 1.25
N ARG A 37 -9.16 16.36 0.00
CA ARG A 37 -9.69 15.10 -0.54
C ARG A 37 -8.63 13.99 -0.51
N GLY A 38 -9.00 12.85 0.05
CA GLY A 38 -8.15 11.67 0.21
C GLY A 38 -7.42 11.63 1.55
N LEU A 39 -7.39 12.74 2.30
CA LEU A 39 -6.78 12.83 3.62
C LEU A 39 -7.78 12.51 4.73
N GLY A 40 -7.26 12.15 5.91
CA GLY A 40 -8.03 11.92 7.12
C GLY A 40 -8.25 13.20 7.90
N LEU A 41 -9.49 13.44 8.32
CA LEU A 41 -9.83 14.56 9.19
C LEU A 41 -9.14 14.43 10.57
N ALA A 42 -8.42 15.44 11.04
CA ALA A 42 -7.67 15.35 12.28
C ALA A 42 -8.56 15.47 13.52
N GLU A 43 -9.61 16.28 13.42
CA GLU A 43 -10.52 16.61 14.52
C GLU A 43 -11.98 16.36 14.14
N ARG A 44 -12.89 16.50 15.10
CA ARG A 44 -14.33 16.37 14.84
C ARG A 44 -14.84 17.66 14.19
N ILE A 45 -15.68 17.55 13.16
CA ILE A 45 -16.43 18.70 12.64
C ILE A 45 -17.87 18.60 13.11
N ASP A 46 -18.27 19.60 13.89
CA ASP A 46 -19.66 19.84 14.27
C ASP A 46 -20.27 20.93 13.38
N ALA A 47 -21.58 20.85 13.19
CA ALA A 47 -22.36 21.83 12.44
C ALA A 47 -22.44 23.15 13.22
N ALA A 48 -21.91 24.23 12.65
CA ALA A 48 -22.01 25.56 13.25
C ALA A 48 -23.33 26.28 12.87
N ILE A 49 -24.00 25.78 11.84
CA ILE A 49 -25.23 26.33 11.26
C ILE A 49 -26.22 25.20 11.03
N ASP A 50 -27.49 25.57 10.95
CA ASP A 50 -28.51 24.67 10.44
C ASP A 50 -28.45 24.56 8.92
N VAL A 51 -28.71 23.38 8.41
CA VAL A 51 -28.83 23.09 6.98
C VAL A 51 -30.21 22.46 6.74
N PRO A 52 -31.11 23.14 6.00
CA PRO A 52 -31.02 24.55 5.58
C PRO A 52 -31.07 25.50 6.79
N GLY A 53 -30.57 26.74 6.61
CA GLY A 53 -30.52 27.76 7.68
C GLY A 53 -31.85 28.46 7.98
N PHE A 54 -32.91 28.10 7.26
CA PHE A 54 -34.24 28.70 7.33
C PHE A 54 -35.27 27.69 6.80
N ASP A 55 -36.54 27.88 7.16
CA ASP A 55 -37.65 27.12 6.58
C ASP A 55 -37.78 27.49 5.11
N ARG A 56 -37.81 26.48 4.23
CA ARG A 56 -37.83 26.71 2.77
C ARG A 56 -38.92 25.89 2.09
N ALA A 57 -39.42 26.42 0.98
CA ALA A 57 -40.34 25.69 0.11
C ALA A 57 -39.63 24.44 -0.47
N ALA A 58 -40.24 23.28 -0.33
CA ALA A 58 -39.72 22.01 -0.86
C ALA A 58 -40.13 21.77 -2.32
N MET A 59 -41.10 22.54 -2.82
CA MET A 59 -41.61 22.48 -4.19
C MET A 59 -41.96 23.89 -4.69
N ASP A 60 -42.12 24.04 -6.00
CA ASP A 60 -42.68 25.25 -6.61
C ASP A 60 -44.19 25.29 -6.28
N GLY A 61 -44.69 26.44 -5.85
CA GLY A 61 -46.07 26.53 -5.37
C GLY A 61 -46.46 27.86 -4.77
N TYR A 62 -47.45 27.81 -3.88
CA TYR A 62 -48.00 28.97 -3.18
C TYR A 62 -47.89 28.76 -1.68
N ALA A 63 -47.08 29.60 -1.04
CA ALA A 63 -46.94 29.65 0.41
C ALA A 63 -48.15 30.37 1.00
N LEU A 64 -48.81 29.72 1.96
CA LEU A 64 -50.04 30.19 2.57
C LEU A 64 -50.16 29.69 4.02
N ARG A 65 -51.21 30.13 4.71
CA ARG A 65 -51.64 29.54 5.99
C ARG A 65 -52.50 28.32 5.68
N ALA A 66 -52.09 27.15 6.13
CA ALA A 66 -52.79 25.88 5.89
C ALA A 66 -54.28 25.95 6.25
N ALA A 67 -54.62 26.67 7.32
CA ALA A 67 -56.00 26.90 7.76
C ALA A 67 -56.90 27.53 6.69
N ASP A 68 -56.35 28.36 5.81
CA ASP A 68 -57.09 29.05 4.74
C ASP A 68 -57.49 28.09 3.61
N THR A 69 -56.91 26.88 3.59
CA THR A 69 -57.27 25.82 2.64
C THR A 69 -58.24 24.80 3.22
N PHE A 70 -58.66 24.94 4.49
CA PHE A 70 -59.54 23.96 5.12
C PHE A 70 -60.92 23.95 4.45
N GLY A 71 -61.29 22.77 3.94
CA GLY A 71 -62.51 22.59 3.13
C GLY A 71 -62.29 22.68 1.62
N ALA A 72 -61.10 23.10 1.15
CA ALA A 72 -60.78 23.14 -0.26
C ALA A 72 -60.82 21.73 -0.88
N SER A 73 -61.54 21.60 -1.99
CA SER A 73 -61.64 20.37 -2.79
C SER A 73 -61.75 20.69 -4.29
N GLU A 74 -61.65 19.70 -5.16
CA GLU A 74 -61.87 19.87 -6.61
C GLU A 74 -63.25 20.44 -6.95
N GLY A 75 -64.28 20.10 -6.15
CA GLY A 75 -65.64 20.59 -6.37
C GLY A 75 -65.93 21.95 -5.72
N GLU A 76 -65.16 22.30 -4.69
CA GLU A 76 -65.29 23.52 -3.89
C GLU A 76 -63.89 24.09 -3.60
N PRO A 77 -63.25 24.73 -4.59
CA PRO A 77 -61.92 25.28 -4.39
C PRO A 77 -61.96 26.57 -3.58
N VAL A 78 -60.83 26.91 -2.95
CA VAL A 78 -60.62 28.20 -2.30
C VAL A 78 -59.77 29.08 -3.20
N THR A 79 -60.21 30.31 -3.46
CA THR A 79 -59.42 31.30 -4.22
C THR A 79 -58.75 32.27 -3.26
N LEU A 80 -57.43 32.41 -3.37
CA LEU A 80 -56.62 33.32 -2.55
C LEU A 80 -55.93 34.36 -3.45
N PRO A 81 -55.94 35.67 -3.13
CA PRO A 81 -55.07 36.65 -3.77
C PRO A 81 -53.59 36.28 -3.61
N VAL A 82 -52.83 36.46 -4.69
CA VAL A 82 -51.37 36.29 -4.70
C VAL A 82 -50.73 37.66 -4.54
N ILE A 83 -50.20 37.95 -3.35
CA ILE A 83 -49.76 39.30 -2.98
C ILE A 83 -48.29 39.59 -3.37
N ALA A 84 -47.49 38.54 -3.58
CA ALA A 84 -46.08 38.63 -3.94
C ALA A 84 -45.58 37.33 -4.59
N SER A 85 -44.35 37.40 -5.13
CA SER A 85 -43.62 36.24 -5.67
C SER A 85 -42.19 36.26 -5.14
N LEU A 86 -41.74 35.13 -4.58
CA LEU A 86 -40.45 34.99 -3.91
C LEU A 86 -39.60 33.89 -4.55
N ARG A 87 -38.35 34.24 -4.86
CA ARG A 87 -37.35 33.35 -5.49
C ARG A 87 -36.21 33.02 -4.53
N PRO A 88 -35.52 31.88 -4.70
CA PRO A 88 -34.33 31.55 -3.95
C PRO A 88 -33.28 32.66 -4.00
N GLY A 89 -32.67 32.96 -2.85
CA GLY A 89 -31.66 34.01 -2.70
C GLY A 89 -32.21 35.40 -2.36
N ASN A 90 -33.53 35.61 -2.40
CA ASN A 90 -34.17 36.86 -2.00
C ASN A 90 -34.83 36.72 -0.62
N ALA A 91 -34.82 37.81 0.15
CA ALA A 91 -35.57 37.89 1.40
C ALA A 91 -37.07 38.14 1.11
N PRO A 92 -38.00 37.60 1.93
CA PRO A 92 -39.40 37.96 1.84
C PRO A 92 -39.61 39.47 2.04
N ASP A 93 -40.39 40.10 1.17
CA ASP A 93 -40.82 41.51 1.25
C ASP A 93 -42.31 41.65 1.65
N ALA A 94 -43.01 40.53 1.76
CA ALA A 94 -44.39 40.43 2.23
C ALA A 94 -44.54 39.40 3.36
N THR A 95 -45.56 39.60 4.20
CA THR A 95 -46.04 38.64 5.21
C THR A 95 -47.37 38.10 4.72
N VAL A 96 -47.59 36.79 4.84
CA VAL A 96 -48.85 36.14 4.49
C VAL A 96 -49.84 36.34 5.62
N GLU A 97 -50.89 37.11 5.39
CA GLU A 97 -52.01 37.26 6.31
C GLU A 97 -53.13 36.25 6.00
N GLU A 98 -54.24 36.32 6.76
CA GLU A 98 -55.41 35.46 6.52
C GLU A 98 -56.00 35.65 5.13
N GLY A 99 -56.17 34.54 4.40
CA GLY A 99 -56.76 34.53 3.08
C GLY A 99 -55.81 34.99 1.98
N GLU A 100 -54.50 35.05 2.22
CA GLU A 100 -53.50 35.49 1.24
C GLU A 100 -52.54 34.35 0.88
N ALA A 101 -51.89 34.47 -0.28
CA ALA A 101 -50.83 33.57 -0.72
C ALA A 101 -49.65 34.32 -1.33
N VAL A 102 -48.46 33.73 -1.24
CA VAL A 102 -47.24 34.20 -1.93
C VAL A 102 -46.75 33.10 -2.84
N GLN A 103 -46.52 33.40 -4.11
CA GLN A 103 -45.93 32.43 -5.02
C GLN A 103 -44.46 32.20 -4.63
N VAL A 104 -44.04 30.94 -4.50
CA VAL A 104 -42.69 30.56 -4.11
C VAL A 104 -42.12 29.54 -5.08
N ALA A 105 -40.83 29.66 -5.38
CA ALA A 105 -40.09 28.60 -6.06
C ALA A 105 -39.34 27.72 -5.04
N THR A 106 -39.01 26.50 -5.44
CA THR A 106 -38.31 25.49 -4.66
C THR A 106 -37.02 26.08 -4.08
N GLY A 107 -36.84 25.96 -2.77
CA GLY A 107 -35.70 26.50 -2.04
C GLY A 107 -35.81 27.97 -1.62
N ALA A 108 -36.88 28.68 -1.99
CA ALA A 108 -37.17 30.00 -1.47
C ALA A 108 -37.46 29.94 0.04
N VAL A 109 -37.11 31.02 0.76
CA VAL A 109 -37.44 31.18 2.18
C VAL A 109 -38.96 31.15 2.33
N LEU A 110 -39.47 30.45 3.35
CA LEU A 110 -40.90 30.49 3.66
C LEU A 110 -41.25 31.91 4.17
N PRO A 111 -42.18 32.64 3.52
CA PRO A 111 -42.58 33.98 3.96
C PRO A 111 -43.14 33.96 5.39
N PRO A 112 -42.90 35.00 6.21
CA PRO A 112 -43.54 35.12 7.51
C PRO A 112 -45.06 34.98 7.40
N GLY A 113 -45.69 34.30 8.35
CA GLY A 113 -47.13 34.04 8.35
C GLY A 113 -47.55 32.78 7.60
N ALA A 114 -46.78 32.30 6.63
CA ALA A 114 -47.05 31.01 5.97
C ALA A 114 -46.57 29.84 6.83
N ASP A 115 -47.30 28.72 6.79
CA ASP A 115 -46.93 27.47 7.45
C ASP A 115 -47.02 26.24 6.53
N ALA A 116 -47.46 26.40 5.28
CA ALA A 116 -47.50 25.34 4.27
C ALA A 116 -47.29 25.90 2.86
N VAL A 117 -46.92 25.01 1.93
CA VAL A 117 -46.83 25.30 0.49
C VAL A 117 -47.72 24.32 -0.27
N VAL A 118 -48.63 24.85 -1.08
CA VAL A 118 -49.42 24.04 -2.03
C VAL A 118 -48.65 23.97 -3.35
N PRO A 119 -48.26 22.78 -3.83
CA PRO A 119 -47.56 22.63 -5.11
C PRO A 119 -48.40 23.16 -6.28
N VAL A 120 -47.75 23.72 -7.30
CA VAL A 120 -48.44 24.28 -8.48
C VAL A 120 -49.38 23.28 -9.14
N GLU A 121 -49.07 21.98 -9.10
CA GLU A 121 -49.88 20.90 -9.66
C GLU A 121 -51.24 20.72 -8.97
N ARG A 122 -51.42 21.29 -7.77
CA ARG A 122 -52.67 21.26 -7.01
C ARG A 122 -53.40 22.60 -7.01
N THR A 123 -53.02 23.48 -7.93
CA THR A 123 -53.57 24.82 -8.05
C THR A 123 -53.95 25.18 -9.48
N VAL A 124 -54.82 26.16 -9.65
CA VAL A 124 -55.06 26.82 -10.94
C VAL A 124 -54.70 28.29 -10.80
N GLU A 125 -53.74 28.75 -11.60
CA GLU A 125 -53.27 30.13 -11.61
C GLU A 125 -54.31 31.05 -12.28
N GLY A 126 -54.66 32.13 -11.59
CA GLY A 126 -55.42 33.26 -12.12
C GLY A 126 -54.52 34.48 -12.35
N GLU A 127 -55.10 35.64 -12.67
CA GLU A 127 -54.32 36.85 -12.99
C GLU A 127 -53.60 37.44 -11.76
N ASP A 128 -54.31 37.62 -10.64
CA ASP A 128 -53.77 38.09 -9.34
C ASP A 128 -54.17 37.17 -8.18
N SER A 129 -54.51 35.91 -8.48
CA SER A 129 -55.03 34.96 -7.49
C SER A 129 -54.70 33.53 -7.86
N VAL A 130 -54.83 32.63 -6.89
CA VAL A 130 -54.65 31.20 -7.08
C VAL A 130 -55.88 30.45 -6.55
N GLU A 131 -56.36 29.49 -7.34
CA GLU A 131 -57.38 28.55 -6.95
C GLU A 131 -56.71 27.30 -6.34
N VAL A 132 -56.94 27.05 -5.05
CA VAL A 132 -56.46 25.88 -4.31
C VAL A 132 -57.55 24.82 -4.26
N ARG A 133 -57.25 23.63 -4.77
CA ARG A 133 -58.21 22.51 -4.94
C ARG A 133 -58.04 21.39 -3.91
N THR A 134 -57.13 21.57 -2.97
CA THR A 134 -56.82 20.57 -1.95
C THR A 134 -56.38 21.28 -0.69
N ALA A 135 -56.97 20.88 0.43
CA ALA A 135 -56.50 21.30 1.74
C ALA A 135 -55.09 20.75 2.01
N VAL A 136 -54.23 21.56 2.62
CA VAL A 136 -52.90 21.16 3.10
C VAL A 136 -52.83 21.27 4.62
N ALA A 137 -51.92 20.50 5.22
CA ALA A 137 -51.61 20.59 6.64
C ALA A 137 -50.41 21.52 6.90
N PRO A 138 -50.29 22.11 8.10
CA PRO A 138 -49.07 22.81 8.49
C PRO A 138 -47.83 21.92 8.30
N GLY A 139 -46.81 22.45 7.63
CA GLY A 139 -45.57 21.76 7.28
C GLY A 139 -45.59 21.07 5.91
N ASP A 140 -46.73 20.98 5.23
CA ASP A 140 -46.78 20.36 3.90
C ASP A 140 -45.93 21.12 2.90
N SER A 141 -45.10 20.38 2.16
CA SER A 141 -44.14 20.90 1.18
C SER A 141 -43.21 21.99 1.73
N VAL A 142 -42.93 21.97 3.04
CA VAL A 142 -41.93 22.82 3.70
C VAL A 142 -40.79 21.93 4.20
N MET A 143 -39.55 22.32 3.92
CA MET A 143 -38.39 21.75 4.59
C MET A 143 -37.98 22.69 5.73
N PRO A 144 -38.12 22.28 7.00
CA PRO A 144 -37.79 23.14 8.11
C PRO A 144 -36.28 23.39 8.21
N ARG A 145 -35.93 24.47 8.88
CA ARG A 145 -34.56 24.79 9.29
C ARG A 145 -33.95 23.60 10.03
N GLY A 146 -32.73 23.23 9.64
CA GLY A 146 -31.96 22.16 10.28
C GLY A 146 -32.45 20.75 9.97
N ALA A 147 -33.36 20.58 8.99
CA ALA A 147 -33.91 19.27 8.64
C ALA A 147 -32.88 18.27 8.07
N ASP A 148 -31.79 18.76 7.46
CA ASP A 148 -30.68 17.91 7.02
C ASP A 148 -29.64 17.78 8.15
N LEU A 149 -29.19 18.91 8.68
CA LEU A 149 -28.24 18.95 9.79
C LEU A 149 -28.53 20.14 10.70
N ALA A 150 -28.73 19.91 11.99
CA ALA A 150 -28.98 20.98 12.96
C ALA A 150 -27.66 21.51 13.52
N ALA A 151 -27.65 22.79 13.90
CA ALA A 151 -26.50 23.37 14.59
C ALA A 151 -26.21 22.60 15.89
N GLY A 152 -24.95 22.20 16.06
CA GLY A 152 -24.48 21.35 17.17
C GLY A 152 -24.42 19.86 16.85
N ASP A 153 -25.03 19.40 15.74
CA ASP A 153 -24.91 18.01 15.32
C ASP A 153 -23.48 17.69 14.87
N ARG A 154 -23.07 16.45 15.12
CA ARG A 154 -21.78 15.94 14.63
C ARG A 154 -21.88 15.65 13.13
N ALA A 155 -21.20 16.44 12.31
CA ALA A 155 -21.16 16.26 10.87
C ALA A 155 -20.17 15.17 10.46
N LEU A 156 -18.92 15.24 10.94
CA LEU A 156 -17.86 14.28 10.61
C LEU A 156 -17.00 13.96 11.83
N ALA A 157 -16.63 12.68 11.98
CA ALA A 157 -15.79 12.22 13.08
C ALA A 157 -14.28 12.36 12.73
N PRO A 158 -13.39 12.51 13.73
CA PRO A 158 -11.95 12.38 13.51
C PRO A 158 -11.60 11.07 12.80
N GLY A 159 -10.58 11.08 11.96
CA GLY A 159 -10.17 9.94 11.13
C GLY A 159 -11.04 9.72 9.89
N THR A 160 -12.12 10.49 9.70
CA THR A 160 -12.94 10.35 8.48
C THR A 160 -12.11 10.73 7.26
N ARG A 161 -11.95 9.77 6.34
CA ARG A 161 -11.30 10.02 5.05
C ARG A 161 -12.20 10.86 4.15
N LEU A 162 -11.71 12.02 3.74
CA LEU A 162 -12.49 12.96 2.95
C LEU A 162 -12.61 12.49 1.49
N GLY A 163 -13.85 12.31 1.04
CA GLY A 163 -14.20 11.96 -0.34
C GLY A 163 -15.21 12.98 -0.88
N PRO A 164 -15.66 12.85 -2.14
CA PRO A 164 -16.51 13.85 -2.78
C PRO A 164 -17.77 14.21 -1.97
N ARG A 165 -18.41 13.22 -1.34
CA ARG A 165 -19.58 13.42 -0.47
C ARG A 165 -19.26 14.24 0.79
N HIS A 166 -18.11 14.02 1.40
CA HIS A 166 -17.67 14.74 2.60
C HIS A 166 -17.31 16.19 2.25
N VAL A 167 -16.67 16.40 1.08
CA VAL A 167 -16.39 17.74 0.55
C VAL A 167 -17.68 18.52 0.32
N GLY A 168 -18.72 17.88 -0.25
CA GLY A 168 -20.03 18.50 -0.41
C GLY A 168 -20.68 18.91 0.91
N LEU A 169 -20.64 18.04 1.93
CA LEU A 169 -21.15 18.36 3.26
C LEU A 169 -20.39 19.52 3.92
N LEU A 170 -19.05 19.51 3.86
CA LEU A 170 -18.22 20.60 4.38
C LEU A 170 -18.52 21.94 3.69
N ALA A 171 -18.75 21.91 2.37
CA ALA A 171 -19.17 23.08 1.62
C ALA A 171 -20.58 23.57 2.02
N ALA A 172 -21.53 22.65 2.25
CA ALA A 172 -22.87 22.99 2.74
C ALA A 172 -22.83 23.64 4.14
N LEU A 173 -21.85 23.27 4.96
CA LEU A 173 -21.57 23.87 6.27
C LEU A 173 -20.77 25.18 6.19
N GLY A 174 -20.41 25.64 4.98
CA GLY A 174 -19.64 26.86 4.78
C GLY A 174 -18.19 26.78 5.28
N ARG A 175 -17.60 25.58 5.35
CA ARG A 175 -16.21 25.41 5.79
C ARG A 175 -15.24 25.79 4.67
N GLU A 176 -14.46 26.85 4.90
CA GLU A 176 -13.38 27.26 4.01
C GLU A 176 -12.18 26.32 4.11
N THR A 177 -11.83 25.91 5.34
CA THR A 177 -10.77 24.96 5.64
C THR A 177 -11.22 23.89 6.62
N VAL A 178 -10.47 22.78 6.64
CA VAL A 178 -10.60 21.71 7.61
C VAL A 178 -9.23 21.22 8.08
N PRO A 179 -9.08 20.84 9.36
CA PRO A 179 -7.87 20.24 9.89
C PRO A 179 -7.75 18.81 9.39
N VAL A 180 -6.70 18.51 8.64
CA VAL A 180 -6.42 17.17 8.13
C VAL A 180 -5.02 16.71 8.51
N ARG A 181 -4.89 15.40 8.71
CA ARG A 181 -3.59 14.75 8.86
C ARG A 181 -2.94 14.67 7.50
N VAL A 182 -1.69 15.12 7.41
CA VAL A 182 -0.93 15.08 6.17
C VAL A 182 0.07 13.93 6.15
N PRO A 183 0.39 13.40 4.96
CA PRO A 183 1.42 12.38 4.80
C PRO A 183 2.75 12.78 5.45
N PRO A 184 3.32 11.94 6.33
CA PRO A 184 4.66 12.18 6.86
C PRO A 184 5.69 12.13 5.74
N ARG A 185 6.65 13.05 5.76
CA ARG A 185 7.85 13.01 4.95
C ARG A 185 8.85 12.11 5.65
N VAL A 186 9.31 11.07 4.97
CA VAL A 186 10.21 10.06 5.53
C VAL A 186 11.51 10.06 4.77
N ALA A 187 12.62 10.37 5.44
CA ALA A 187 13.93 10.21 4.85
C ALA A 187 14.30 8.73 4.80
N VAL A 188 14.70 8.22 3.64
CA VAL A 188 15.27 6.89 3.47
C VAL A 188 16.73 7.05 3.11
N VAL A 189 17.60 6.80 4.07
CA VAL A 189 19.04 6.99 3.99
C VAL A 189 19.72 5.64 3.80
N SER A 190 20.31 5.42 2.64
CA SER A 190 21.13 4.23 2.37
C SER A 190 22.58 4.49 2.74
N THR A 191 23.18 3.58 3.50
CA THR A 191 24.56 3.71 3.99
C THR A 191 25.39 2.47 3.67
N GLY A 192 26.60 2.65 3.13
CA GLY A 192 27.57 1.59 2.88
C GLY A 192 28.44 1.86 1.65
N GLU A 193 29.75 1.67 1.76
CA GLU A 193 30.70 1.88 0.64
C GLU A 193 30.51 0.90 -0.51
N GLU A 194 29.91 -0.26 -0.24
CA GLU A 194 29.60 -1.26 -1.25
C GLU A 194 28.43 -0.83 -2.16
N LEU A 195 27.64 0.16 -1.74
CA LEU A 195 26.38 0.52 -2.41
C LEU A 195 26.61 1.44 -3.60
N LEU A 196 26.03 1.05 -4.74
CA LEU A 196 25.91 1.89 -5.93
C LEU A 196 24.44 2.13 -6.29
N GLN A 197 24.19 3.23 -6.99
CA GLN A 197 22.87 3.50 -7.56
C GLN A 197 22.66 2.75 -8.88
N PRO A 198 21.42 2.30 -9.17
CA PRO A 198 21.09 1.68 -10.45
C PRO A 198 21.56 2.53 -11.64
N GLY A 199 22.15 1.86 -12.64
CA GLY A 199 22.75 2.51 -13.80
C GLY A 199 24.25 2.81 -13.67
N ALA A 200 24.80 2.81 -12.45
CA ALA A 200 26.24 2.84 -12.25
C ALA A 200 26.90 1.51 -12.65
N LYS A 201 28.16 1.56 -13.07
CA LYS A 201 28.94 0.37 -13.41
C LYS A 201 29.43 -0.32 -12.13
N LEU A 202 28.99 -1.55 -11.89
CA LEU A 202 29.47 -2.38 -10.78
C LEU A 202 30.91 -2.83 -11.02
N ASP A 203 31.70 -2.84 -9.94
CA ASP A 203 32.92 -3.63 -9.81
C ASP A 203 32.68 -4.83 -8.87
N PRO A 204 32.41 -6.03 -9.41
CA PRO A 204 32.22 -7.23 -8.61
C PRO A 204 33.45 -7.61 -7.78
N SER A 205 34.66 -7.20 -8.19
CA SER A 205 35.89 -7.52 -7.47
C SER A 205 36.07 -6.71 -6.19
N ALA A 206 35.44 -5.52 -6.14
CA ALA A 206 35.35 -4.69 -4.95
C ALA A 206 34.16 -5.04 -4.04
N GLY A 207 33.35 -6.05 -4.41
CA GLY A 207 32.16 -6.44 -3.65
C GLY A 207 31.00 -5.45 -3.76
N GLN A 208 31.02 -4.57 -4.77
CA GLN A 208 29.97 -3.58 -4.96
C GLN A 208 28.63 -4.25 -5.32
N ILE A 209 27.55 -3.68 -4.79
CA ILE A 209 26.18 -4.10 -5.01
C ILE A 209 25.30 -2.87 -5.24
N TYR A 210 24.14 -3.05 -5.87
CA TYR A 210 23.17 -1.97 -5.98
C TYR A 210 22.40 -1.78 -4.68
N ASP A 211 22.06 -0.53 -4.39
CA ASP A 211 21.17 -0.18 -3.28
C ASP A 211 19.75 -0.72 -3.52
N VAL A 212 19.41 -1.84 -2.89
CA VAL A 212 18.07 -2.44 -2.96
C VAL A 212 17.13 -1.85 -1.89
N ASN A 213 17.65 -1.59 -0.70
CA ASN A 213 16.83 -1.21 0.45
C ASN A 213 16.31 0.22 0.31
N GLY A 214 17.14 1.17 -0.13
CA GLY A 214 16.71 2.55 -0.36
C GLY A 214 15.60 2.66 -1.39
N HIS A 215 15.55 1.76 -2.38
CA HIS A 215 14.46 1.69 -3.36
C HIS A 215 13.21 1.02 -2.79
N SER A 216 13.37 -0.17 -2.19
CA SER A 216 12.23 -0.96 -1.70
C SER A 216 11.53 -0.33 -0.49
N ILE A 217 12.29 0.27 0.44
CA ILE A 217 11.72 0.97 1.61
C ILE A 217 11.05 2.28 1.20
N ALA A 218 11.63 3.05 0.27
CA ALA A 218 10.97 4.25 -0.24
C ALA A 218 9.63 3.91 -0.90
N ALA A 219 9.56 2.87 -1.72
CA ALA A 219 8.30 2.40 -2.28
C ALA A 219 7.32 1.91 -1.21
N ALA A 220 7.80 1.26 -0.15
CA ALA A 220 6.98 0.81 0.96
C ALA A 220 6.40 1.97 1.79
N VAL A 221 7.14 3.07 1.97
CA VAL A 221 6.65 4.31 2.59
C VAL A 221 5.54 4.95 1.74
N GLU A 222 5.74 5.06 0.44
CA GLU A 222 4.71 5.61 -0.47
C GLU A 222 3.44 4.75 -0.45
N ALA A 223 3.58 3.42 -0.32
CA ALA A 223 2.46 2.50 -0.20
C ALA A 223 1.65 2.67 1.10
N THR A 224 2.25 3.18 2.18
CA THR A 224 1.50 3.59 3.39
C THR A 224 0.88 4.97 3.26
N GLY A 225 1.05 5.64 2.12
CA GLY A 225 0.60 7.01 1.88
C GLY A 225 1.53 8.09 2.45
N GLY A 226 2.72 7.73 2.96
CA GLY A 226 3.78 8.67 3.33
C GLY A 226 4.52 9.20 2.09
N LYS A 227 5.42 10.18 2.28
CA LYS A 227 6.25 10.75 1.21
C LYS A 227 7.72 10.40 1.43
N ALA A 228 8.29 9.55 0.59
CA ALA A 228 9.67 9.13 0.72
C ALA A 228 10.64 10.16 0.10
N VAL A 229 11.65 10.56 0.86
CA VAL A 229 12.78 11.38 0.39
C VAL A 229 14.05 10.57 0.54
N ARG A 230 14.73 10.27 -0.58
CA ARG A 230 15.89 9.39 -0.55
C ARG A 230 17.20 10.14 -0.43
N TYR A 231 18.06 9.64 0.44
CA TYR A 231 19.43 10.11 0.63
C TYR A 231 20.36 8.90 0.49
N VAL A 232 21.57 9.16 -0.02
CA VAL A 232 22.57 8.13 -0.26
C VAL A 232 23.90 8.67 0.26
N GLU A 233 24.46 8.00 1.26
CA GLU A 233 25.78 8.30 1.80
C GLU A 233 26.63 7.03 1.75
N THR A 234 27.60 7.01 0.85
CA THR A 234 28.43 5.81 0.57
C THR A 234 29.87 5.98 1.05
N SER A 235 30.19 7.05 1.79
CA SER A 235 31.51 7.19 2.41
C SER A 235 31.53 6.59 3.81
N ASP A 236 32.66 6.02 4.24
CA ASP A 236 32.92 5.67 5.64
C ASP A 236 33.27 6.90 6.53
N ASP A 237 33.02 8.12 6.06
CA ASP A 237 33.25 9.32 6.85
C ASP A 237 32.06 9.58 7.79
N ALA A 238 32.29 9.36 9.09
CA ALA A 238 31.31 9.64 10.14
C ALA A 238 30.83 11.11 10.12
N ALA A 239 31.67 12.06 9.71
CA ALA A 239 31.28 13.46 9.60
C ALA A 239 30.31 13.70 8.44
N ALA A 240 30.55 13.04 7.30
CA ALA A 240 29.66 13.10 6.13
C ALA A 240 28.31 12.44 6.44
N LEU A 241 28.33 11.26 7.08
CA LEU A 241 27.10 10.59 7.53
C LEU A 241 26.30 11.46 8.51
N ARG A 242 26.97 12.09 9.47
CA ARG A 242 26.34 13.04 10.41
C ARG A 242 25.69 14.21 9.69
N GLU A 243 26.38 14.81 8.71
CA GLU A 243 25.85 15.93 7.93
C GLU A 243 24.63 15.51 7.11
N THR A 244 24.70 14.39 6.41
CA THR A 244 23.58 13.83 5.65
C THR A 244 22.37 13.54 6.53
N LEU A 245 22.57 12.91 7.70
CA LEU A 245 21.49 12.62 8.64
C LEU A 245 20.90 13.89 9.26
N SER A 246 21.73 14.88 9.59
CA SER A 246 21.26 16.16 10.14
C SER A 246 20.46 16.97 9.10
N ALA A 247 20.89 16.97 7.84
CA ALA A 247 20.15 17.62 6.76
C ALA A 247 18.81 16.92 6.50
N ALA A 248 18.80 15.58 6.46
CA ALA A 248 17.58 14.79 6.31
C ALA A 248 16.62 15.01 7.49
N ALA A 249 17.12 15.08 8.72
CA ALA A 249 16.32 15.32 9.93
C ALA A 249 15.56 16.65 9.85
N ALA A 250 16.21 17.70 9.34
CA ALA A 250 15.64 19.04 9.24
C ALA A 250 14.51 19.15 8.21
N GLU A 251 14.40 18.21 7.27
CA GLU A 251 13.44 18.25 6.16
C GLU A 251 12.35 17.18 6.24
N THR A 252 12.41 16.28 7.22
CA THR A 252 11.55 15.09 7.30
C THR A 252 11.03 14.83 8.72
N ASP A 253 9.91 14.12 8.80
CA ASP A 253 9.21 13.79 10.04
C ASP A 253 9.70 12.45 10.64
N LEU A 254 10.37 11.62 9.82
CA LEU A 254 10.96 10.35 10.23
C LEU A 254 12.24 10.06 9.44
N LEU A 255 13.31 9.70 10.15
CA LEU A 255 14.54 9.18 9.58
C LEU A 255 14.55 7.64 9.56
N LEU A 256 14.68 7.06 8.38
CA LEU A 256 14.93 5.64 8.19
C LEU A 256 16.32 5.44 7.59
N THR A 257 17.21 4.75 8.31
CA THR A 257 18.47 4.26 7.70
C THR A 257 18.34 2.81 7.32
N SER A 258 18.77 2.45 6.11
CA SER A 258 18.95 1.06 5.72
C SER A 258 20.43 0.68 5.81
N GLY A 259 20.75 -0.43 6.48
CA GLY A 259 22.14 -0.84 6.68
C GLY A 259 22.73 -0.55 8.07
N SER A 260 21.89 -0.27 9.08
CA SER A 260 22.28 0.07 10.47
C SER A 260 23.04 -1.01 11.26
N THR A 261 23.48 -2.07 10.57
CA THR A 261 23.96 -3.32 11.13
C THR A 261 25.26 -3.79 10.48
N SER A 262 25.75 -3.04 9.48
CA SER A 262 27.04 -3.31 8.85
C SER A 262 28.16 -3.09 9.86
N ALA A 263 29.25 -3.85 9.74
CA ALA A 263 30.41 -3.66 10.58
C ALA A 263 31.01 -2.27 10.27
N GLY A 264 31.20 -1.41 11.28
CA GLY A 264 31.59 -0.02 11.09
C GLY A 264 30.38 0.92 11.16
N THR A 265 29.56 0.98 10.11
CA THR A 265 28.42 1.93 10.02
C THR A 265 27.40 1.77 11.14
N GLY A 266 27.10 0.55 11.57
CA GLY A 266 26.18 0.31 12.70
C GLY A 266 26.73 0.85 14.02
N ASP A 267 28.04 0.78 14.23
CA ASP A 267 28.67 1.34 15.44
C ASP A 267 28.62 2.88 15.39
N VAL A 268 28.89 3.49 14.23
CA VAL A 268 28.79 4.95 14.03
C VAL A 268 27.36 5.46 14.26
N LEU A 269 26.33 4.77 13.77
CA LEU A 269 24.93 5.18 13.99
C LEU A 269 24.53 5.11 15.47
N VAL A 270 25.01 4.13 16.22
CA VAL A 270 24.79 4.04 17.66
C VAL A 270 25.50 5.18 18.40
N GLU A 271 26.73 5.51 18.00
CA GLU A 271 27.47 6.66 18.55
C GLU A 271 26.74 7.98 18.26
N LEU A 272 26.27 8.19 17.04
CA LEU A 272 25.50 9.38 16.66
C LEU A 272 24.18 9.50 17.46
N LEU A 273 23.49 8.39 17.71
CA LEU A 273 22.31 8.38 18.58
C LEU A 273 22.63 8.73 20.03
N GLU A 274 23.79 8.31 20.54
CA GLU A 274 24.23 8.62 21.91
C GLU A 274 24.69 10.09 22.05
N GLU A 275 25.25 10.68 20.99
CA GLU A 275 25.78 12.05 20.99
C GLU A 275 24.74 13.12 20.63
N HIS A 276 23.81 12.80 19.72
CA HIS A 276 22.91 13.77 19.10
C HIS A 276 21.42 13.42 19.24
N GLY A 277 21.09 12.51 20.14
CA GLY A 277 19.72 12.06 20.29
C GLY A 277 19.49 11.18 21.50
N GLU A 278 18.54 10.26 21.35
CA GLU A 278 18.15 9.30 22.37
C GLU A 278 17.91 7.95 21.72
N ARG A 279 18.45 6.89 22.32
CA ARG A 279 18.25 5.51 21.90
C ARG A 279 17.22 4.84 22.79
N LEU A 280 16.05 4.50 22.24
CA LEU A 280 14.95 3.82 22.94
C LEU A 280 15.07 2.30 22.83
N VAL A 281 15.38 1.79 21.63
CA VAL A 281 15.52 0.34 21.36
C VAL A 281 16.86 0.07 20.70
N HIS A 282 17.53 -0.99 21.13
CA HIS A 282 18.74 -1.49 20.49
C HIS A 282 18.72 -3.00 20.38
N GLY A 283 18.10 -3.44 19.30
CA GLY A 283 17.92 -4.83 18.96
C GLY A 283 16.65 -5.42 19.54
N VAL A 284 15.96 -6.18 18.71
CA VAL A 284 14.66 -6.79 19.01
C VAL A 284 14.75 -8.30 18.90
N ALA A 285 13.98 -9.00 19.73
CA ALA A 285 13.82 -10.45 19.72
C ALA A 285 12.98 -10.93 18.51
N VAL A 286 13.38 -10.52 17.30
CA VAL A 286 12.75 -10.86 16.02
C VAL A 286 13.76 -11.52 15.04
N LYS A 287 13.26 -12.34 14.13
CA LYS A 287 14.06 -13.01 13.09
C LYS A 287 13.30 -13.12 11.75
N PRO A 288 13.85 -12.60 10.64
CA PRO A 288 15.02 -11.72 10.58
C PRO A 288 14.76 -10.36 11.22
N GLY A 289 15.80 -9.55 11.44
CA GLY A 289 15.64 -8.18 11.93
C GLY A 289 16.11 -7.89 13.36
N ARG A 290 16.90 -8.79 13.96
CA ARG A 290 17.50 -8.60 15.31
C ARG A 290 18.05 -7.19 15.54
N PRO A 291 18.86 -6.57 14.67
CA PRO A 291 19.54 -5.31 14.95
C PRO A 291 18.70 -4.06 14.60
N LEU A 292 17.42 -4.03 14.99
CA LEU A 292 16.57 -2.84 14.86
C LEU A 292 17.00 -1.77 15.88
N LEU A 293 17.17 -0.53 15.42
CA LEU A 293 17.36 0.63 16.29
C LEU A 293 16.08 1.49 16.26
N VAL A 294 15.67 2.00 17.41
CA VAL A 294 14.56 2.99 17.51
C VAL A 294 15.00 4.09 18.47
N GLY A 295 14.74 5.34 18.10
CA GLY A 295 15.12 6.48 18.92
C GLY A 295 14.69 7.82 18.34
N ARG A 296 15.32 8.88 18.82
CA ARG A 296 15.30 10.22 18.23
C ARG A 296 16.72 10.59 17.86
N LEU A 297 16.91 11.21 16.70
CA LEU A 297 18.21 11.68 16.23
C LEU A 297 18.02 13.08 15.64
N PHE A 298 18.76 14.07 16.16
CA PHE A 298 18.57 15.49 15.81
C PHE A 298 17.11 15.96 15.98
N ASP A 299 16.48 15.58 17.10
CA ASP A 299 15.07 15.83 17.44
C ASP A 299 14.01 15.15 16.55
N THR A 300 14.43 14.48 15.47
CA THR A 300 13.53 13.73 14.57
C THR A 300 13.43 12.25 14.98
N PRO A 301 12.23 11.64 14.96
CA PRO A 301 12.09 10.19 15.06
C PRO A 301 13.06 9.42 14.15
N TYR A 302 13.66 8.37 14.68
CA TYR A 302 14.67 7.58 13.98
C TYR A 302 14.42 6.08 14.11
N VAL A 303 14.49 5.37 12.99
CA VAL A 303 14.49 3.91 12.95
C VAL A 303 15.62 3.39 12.06
N GLY A 304 16.49 2.59 12.67
CA GLY A 304 17.58 1.88 11.99
C GLY A 304 17.13 0.51 11.52
N LEU A 305 16.97 0.33 10.21
CA LEU A 305 16.55 -0.93 9.60
C LEU A 305 17.75 -1.86 9.33
N PRO A 306 17.52 -3.20 9.33
CA PRO A 306 18.52 -4.17 8.95
C PRO A 306 19.10 -3.98 7.54
N GLY A 307 20.34 -4.40 7.31
CA GLY A 307 20.98 -4.29 5.98
C GLY A 307 20.52 -5.31 4.93
N TYR A 308 19.90 -6.42 5.33
CA TYR A 308 19.42 -7.44 4.39
C TYR A 308 18.01 -7.13 3.85
N PRO A 309 17.75 -7.22 2.53
CA PRO A 309 16.50 -6.73 1.93
C PRO A 309 15.21 -7.30 2.52
N VAL A 310 15.13 -8.64 2.66
CA VAL A 310 13.95 -9.28 3.27
C VAL A 310 13.77 -8.84 4.72
N SER A 311 14.88 -8.62 5.42
CA SER A 311 14.87 -8.22 6.83
C SER A 311 14.39 -6.77 6.98
N ALA A 312 14.90 -5.86 6.16
CA ALA A 312 14.54 -4.45 6.15
C ALA A 312 13.04 -4.27 5.90
N LEU A 313 12.53 -4.87 4.81
CA LEU A 313 11.13 -4.73 4.44
C LEU A 313 10.18 -5.40 5.45
N SER A 314 10.54 -6.58 5.95
CA SER A 314 9.71 -7.27 6.98
C SER A 314 9.64 -6.46 8.27
N VAL A 315 10.77 -5.91 8.73
CA VAL A 315 10.82 -5.06 9.93
C VAL A 315 10.07 -3.74 9.71
N PHE A 316 10.26 -3.07 8.57
CA PHE A 316 9.51 -1.88 8.22
C PHE A 316 8.00 -2.14 8.27
N ARG A 317 7.51 -3.18 7.61
CA ARG A 317 6.09 -3.54 7.60
C ARG A 317 5.54 -3.88 8.98
N THR A 318 6.32 -4.61 9.78
CA THR A 318 5.86 -5.07 11.10
C THR A 318 5.81 -3.94 12.12
N PHE A 319 6.75 -3.00 12.06
CA PHE A 319 6.99 -2.04 13.15
C PHE A 319 6.82 -0.58 12.76
N VAL A 320 7.13 -0.19 11.52
CA VAL A 320 7.12 1.21 11.07
C VAL A 320 5.86 1.55 10.29
N ALA A 321 5.45 0.70 9.36
CA ALA A 321 4.28 0.91 8.51
C ALA A 321 2.98 1.17 9.29
N PRO A 322 2.69 0.46 10.40
CA PRO A 322 1.47 0.72 11.19
C PRO A 322 1.45 2.15 11.73
N ALA A 323 2.58 2.64 12.25
CA ALA A 323 2.70 3.98 12.81
C ALA A 323 2.60 5.08 11.73
N LEU A 324 3.00 4.79 10.48
CA LEU A 324 2.80 5.70 9.35
C LEU A 324 1.34 5.73 8.87
N GLY A 325 0.63 4.61 8.97
CA GLY A 325 -0.73 4.45 8.47
C GLY A 325 -1.82 5.11 9.32
N GLU A 326 -1.55 5.48 10.57
CA GLU A 326 -2.54 6.13 11.45
C GLU A 326 -2.97 7.54 10.96
N GLY A 327 -2.24 8.14 10.02
CA GLY A 327 -2.52 9.46 9.45
C GLY A 327 -3.00 9.49 8.00
N THR A 328 -2.99 8.36 7.29
CA THR A 328 -3.17 8.28 5.82
C THR A 328 -4.10 7.12 5.43
N ASP A 329 -4.23 6.83 4.13
CA ASP A 329 -5.13 5.80 3.61
C ASP A 329 -4.77 4.39 4.12
N GLN A 330 -5.35 4.02 5.27
CA GLN A 330 -5.27 2.66 5.82
C GLN A 330 -5.82 1.61 4.86
N SER A 331 -6.62 1.96 3.85
CA SER A 331 -7.14 0.97 2.91
C SER A 331 -6.06 0.24 2.12
N ALA A 332 -4.87 0.84 1.92
CA ALA A 332 -3.74 0.13 1.29
C ALA A 332 -3.05 -0.86 2.25
N THR A 333 -3.03 -0.55 3.55
CA THR A 333 -2.46 -1.42 4.60
C THR A 333 -3.46 -2.52 4.99
N ASP A 334 -4.76 -2.19 5.00
CA ASP A 334 -5.88 -3.10 5.26
C ASP A 334 -6.23 -3.97 4.05
N ALA A 335 -6.02 -3.51 2.81
CA ALA A 335 -6.33 -4.27 1.60
C ALA A 335 -5.47 -5.53 1.45
N ALA A 336 -4.24 -5.52 1.96
CA ALA A 336 -3.41 -6.71 1.98
C ALA A 336 -4.00 -7.77 2.94
N GLY A 337 -4.48 -7.35 4.11
CA GLY A 337 -5.18 -8.19 5.08
C GLY A 337 -4.39 -9.40 5.58
N GLU A 338 -4.97 -10.11 6.55
CA GLU A 338 -4.53 -11.46 6.88
C GLU A 338 -5.26 -12.47 6.00
N THR A 339 -4.50 -13.40 5.42
CA THR A 339 -5.03 -14.50 4.63
C THR A 339 -4.71 -15.81 5.31
N GLU A 340 -5.74 -16.57 5.67
CA GLU A 340 -5.56 -17.95 6.12
C GLU A 340 -5.14 -18.84 4.95
N ALA A 341 -4.15 -19.68 5.19
CA ALA A 341 -3.66 -20.66 4.23
C ALA A 341 -3.14 -21.92 4.94
N THR A 342 -3.13 -23.04 4.23
CA THR A 342 -2.58 -24.31 4.73
C THR A 342 -1.09 -24.39 4.39
N LEU A 343 -0.24 -24.62 5.39
CA LEU A 343 1.20 -24.71 5.18
C LEU A 343 1.58 -26.00 4.41
N ALA A 344 2.20 -25.86 3.25
CA ALA A 344 2.56 -26.96 2.36
C ALA A 344 3.59 -27.91 2.97
N THR A 345 4.61 -27.36 3.64
CA THR A 345 5.75 -28.13 4.13
C THR A 345 6.03 -27.82 5.59
N ARG A 346 6.51 -28.84 6.32
CA ARG A 346 6.96 -28.65 7.69
C ARG A 346 8.15 -27.70 7.71
N VAL A 347 8.06 -26.64 8.50
CA VAL A 347 9.22 -25.78 8.81
C VAL A 347 9.67 -26.00 10.25
N ARG A 348 10.99 -25.96 10.45
CA ARG A 348 11.60 -26.12 11.76
C ARG A 348 12.65 -25.05 11.97
N TYR A 349 12.57 -24.38 13.11
CA TYR A 349 13.48 -23.32 13.49
C TYR A 349 13.77 -23.35 14.99
N ASP A 350 14.91 -22.79 15.37
CA ASP A 350 15.20 -22.52 16.78
C ASP A 350 14.23 -21.46 17.30
N GLY A 351 13.64 -21.72 18.47
CA GLY A 351 12.74 -20.80 19.18
C GLY A 351 13.48 -19.66 19.89
N GLY A 352 12.75 -18.91 20.70
CA GLY A 352 13.23 -17.81 21.54
C GLY A 352 13.14 -16.42 20.91
N ARG A 353 12.62 -16.30 19.68
CA ARG A 353 12.38 -15.01 19.00
C ARG A 353 11.15 -15.10 18.12
N LEU A 354 10.44 -14.00 17.96
CA LEU A 354 9.38 -13.88 16.96
C LEU A 354 10.01 -14.07 15.58
N ARG A 355 9.45 -14.98 14.78
CA ARG A 355 9.94 -15.23 13.44
C ARG A 355 8.95 -14.72 12.40
N LEU A 356 9.44 -13.87 11.52
CA LEU A 356 8.74 -13.40 10.33
C LEU A 356 9.14 -14.34 9.18
N LEU A 357 8.33 -15.38 8.96
CA LEU A 357 8.58 -16.38 7.93
C LEU A 357 8.01 -15.89 6.60
N ALA A 358 8.87 -15.53 5.65
CA ALA A 358 8.43 -15.17 4.31
C ALA A 358 7.83 -16.39 3.59
N VAL A 359 6.59 -16.26 3.14
CA VAL A 359 5.83 -17.32 2.46
C VAL A 359 5.26 -16.82 1.15
N GLY A 360 5.22 -17.69 0.15
CA GLY A 360 4.38 -17.50 -1.01
C GLY A 360 3.04 -18.21 -0.84
N LEU A 361 2.04 -17.75 -1.59
CA LEU A 361 0.67 -18.24 -1.65
C LEU A 361 0.40 -18.80 -3.05
N VAL A 362 -0.39 -19.87 -3.09
CA VAL A 362 -1.01 -20.40 -4.30
C VAL A 362 -2.42 -20.85 -3.95
N THR A 363 -3.36 -20.64 -4.85
CA THR A 363 -4.71 -21.21 -4.73
C THR A 363 -4.73 -22.52 -5.50
N ASP A 364 -5.13 -23.61 -4.85
CA ASP A 364 -5.24 -24.91 -5.49
C ASP A 364 -6.52 -25.06 -6.33
N GLY A 365 -6.66 -26.22 -6.98
CA GLY A 365 -7.78 -26.51 -7.87
C GLY A 365 -9.14 -26.64 -7.16
N ASP A 366 -9.14 -26.77 -5.82
CA ASP A 366 -10.35 -26.80 -4.99
C ASP A 366 -10.71 -25.40 -4.46
N GLY A 367 -9.86 -24.40 -4.74
CA GLY A 367 -10.00 -23.03 -4.25
C GLY A 367 -9.35 -22.82 -2.88
N ASP A 368 -8.67 -23.82 -2.34
CA ASP A 368 -7.99 -23.73 -1.04
C ASP A 368 -6.65 -23.01 -1.19
N ARG A 369 -6.32 -22.19 -0.19
CA ARG A 369 -5.09 -21.42 -0.18
C ARG A 369 -3.97 -22.23 0.47
N VAL A 370 -2.84 -22.32 -0.21
CA VAL A 370 -1.66 -23.05 0.24
C VAL A 370 -0.48 -22.08 0.39
N ALA A 371 0.17 -22.11 1.55
CA ALA A 371 1.36 -21.32 1.84
C ALA A 371 2.63 -22.17 1.74
N TYR A 372 3.66 -21.67 1.07
CA TYR A 372 4.98 -22.31 1.00
C TYR A 372 6.07 -21.37 1.51
N ALA A 373 6.92 -21.86 2.41
CA ALA A 373 8.04 -21.08 2.92
C ALA A 373 9.11 -20.90 1.84
N SER A 374 9.68 -19.69 1.73
CA SER A 374 10.84 -19.49 0.88
C SER A 374 12.02 -20.35 1.36
N THR A 375 12.68 -21.00 0.40
CA THR A 375 13.89 -21.79 0.63
C THR A 375 15.16 -20.92 0.66
N LYS A 376 15.05 -19.66 0.22
CA LYS A 376 16.16 -18.72 0.14
C LYS A 376 16.32 -17.93 1.45
N GLY A 377 17.57 -17.59 1.77
CA GLY A 377 17.89 -16.79 2.95
C GLY A 377 17.48 -15.32 2.82
N SER A 378 17.42 -14.61 3.95
CA SER A 378 16.98 -13.20 4.02
C SER A 378 17.83 -12.19 3.22
N GLY A 379 19.00 -12.60 2.74
CA GLY A 379 19.88 -11.79 1.88
C GLY A 379 19.56 -11.89 0.39
N ALA A 380 18.72 -12.84 -0.05
CA ALA A 380 18.38 -12.99 -1.46
C ALA A 380 17.21 -12.08 -1.83
N THR A 381 17.46 -11.10 -2.71
CA THR A 381 16.43 -10.16 -3.20
C THR A 381 15.27 -10.87 -3.91
N THR A 382 15.51 -12.00 -4.58
CA THR A 382 14.46 -12.80 -5.23
C THR A 382 13.42 -13.32 -4.23
N THR A 383 13.77 -13.49 -2.96
CA THR A 383 12.81 -13.84 -1.90
C THR A 383 11.68 -12.80 -1.79
N LEU A 384 11.96 -11.52 -2.02
CA LEU A 384 10.95 -10.45 -1.95
C LEU A 384 9.89 -10.56 -3.06
N VAL A 385 10.26 -11.09 -4.22
CA VAL A 385 9.35 -11.26 -5.37
C VAL A 385 8.65 -12.62 -5.34
N GLU A 386 9.31 -13.62 -4.77
CA GLU A 386 8.82 -15.00 -4.69
C GLU A 386 7.86 -15.24 -3.51
N THR A 387 7.63 -14.25 -2.65
CA THR A 387 6.77 -14.37 -1.46
C THR A 387 5.67 -13.31 -1.47
N ASP A 388 4.50 -13.66 -0.95
CA ASP A 388 3.31 -12.79 -0.92
C ASP A 388 3.04 -12.22 0.46
N GLY A 389 3.80 -12.63 1.46
CA GLY A 389 3.58 -12.21 2.83
C GLY A 389 4.47 -12.89 3.85
N VAL A 390 4.17 -12.63 5.11
CA VAL A 390 4.87 -13.20 6.26
C VAL A 390 3.91 -13.93 7.18
N VAL A 391 4.36 -15.08 7.69
CA VAL A 391 3.74 -15.79 8.80
C VAL A 391 4.48 -15.43 10.08
N ARG A 392 3.75 -14.91 11.07
CA ARG A 392 4.28 -14.61 12.41
C ARG A 392 4.33 -15.90 13.24
N MET A 393 5.53 -16.46 13.41
CA MET A 393 5.76 -17.65 14.22
C MET A 393 6.25 -17.22 15.61
N ALA A 394 5.44 -17.54 16.63
CA ALA A 394 5.69 -17.13 18.00
C ALA A 394 7.02 -17.67 18.56
N PRO A 395 7.66 -16.98 19.53
CA PRO A 395 8.97 -17.38 20.08
C PRO A 395 9.03 -18.82 20.62
N GLU A 396 7.95 -19.29 21.23
CA GLU A 396 7.79 -20.62 21.81
C GLU A 396 7.57 -21.71 20.74
N THR A 397 7.19 -21.32 19.52
CA THR A 397 6.96 -22.24 18.41
C THR A 397 8.29 -22.54 17.73
N SER A 398 8.65 -23.82 17.68
CA SER A 398 9.88 -24.29 17.00
C SER A 398 9.59 -25.11 15.73
N VAL A 399 8.34 -25.53 15.55
CA VAL A 399 7.88 -26.33 14.42
C VAL A 399 6.49 -25.86 14.01
N LEU A 400 6.31 -25.60 12.72
CA LEU A 400 4.98 -25.58 12.09
C LEU A 400 4.87 -26.84 11.24
N ALA A 401 3.81 -27.62 11.45
CA ALA A 401 3.59 -28.87 10.75
C ALA A 401 3.09 -28.61 9.32
N ALA A 402 3.43 -29.51 8.38
CA ALA A 402 2.72 -29.52 7.11
C ALA A 402 1.22 -29.75 7.37
N GLY A 403 0.35 -29.04 6.66
CA GLY A 403 -1.10 -29.10 6.84
C GLY A 403 -1.66 -28.20 7.94
N SER A 404 -0.84 -27.47 8.71
CA SER A 404 -1.36 -26.52 9.69
C SER A 404 -1.86 -25.24 9.03
N THR A 405 -3.00 -24.71 9.50
CA THR A 405 -3.47 -23.38 9.13
C THR A 405 -2.53 -22.31 9.68
N VAL A 406 -2.17 -21.35 8.83
CA VAL A 406 -1.35 -20.18 9.18
C VAL A 406 -2.03 -18.91 8.68
N ALA A 407 -1.93 -17.84 9.46
CA ALA A 407 -2.29 -16.49 9.02
C ALA A 407 -1.10 -15.87 8.28
N VAL A 408 -1.31 -15.49 7.02
CA VAL A 408 -0.33 -14.83 6.17
C VAL A 408 -0.68 -13.34 6.11
N GLU A 409 0.16 -12.51 6.71
CA GLU A 409 0.11 -11.06 6.58
C GLU A 409 0.67 -10.71 5.21
N ARG A 410 -0.22 -10.31 4.29
CA ARG A 410 0.16 -10.15 2.88
C ARG A 410 0.97 -8.89 2.65
N PHE A 411 1.81 -8.91 1.62
CA PHE A 411 2.60 -7.77 1.22
C PHE A 411 1.80 -6.74 0.43
N ASP A 412 0.82 -7.20 -0.34
CA ASP A 412 -0.07 -6.40 -1.16
C ASP A 412 -1.37 -7.19 -1.39
N ASP A 413 -2.29 -6.58 -2.12
CA ASP A 413 -3.56 -7.16 -2.54
C ASP A 413 -3.46 -7.88 -3.90
N ALA A 414 -2.24 -8.19 -4.39
CA ALA A 414 -2.07 -8.83 -5.69
C ALA A 414 -2.88 -10.14 -5.79
N PRO A 415 -3.36 -10.54 -6.97
CA PRO A 415 -4.08 -11.80 -7.10
C PRO A 415 -3.16 -12.97 -6.73
N ILE A 416 -3.66 -13.88 -5.88
CA ILE A 416 -2.93 -15.12 -5.55
C ILE A 416 -2.94 -16.01 -6.80
N PRO A 417 -1.77 -16.46 -7.29
CA PRO A 417 -1.71 -17.29 -8.48
C PRO A 417 -2.34 -18.66 -8.23
N THR A 418 -2.88 -19.26 -9.29
CA THR A 418 -3.42 -20.63 -9.29
C THR A 418 -2.40 -21.67 -9.75
N LEU A 419 -1.24 -21.21 -10.23
CA LEU A 419 -0.16 -22.05 -10.74
C LEU A 419 1.21 -21.58 -10.23
N LEU A 420 1.96 -22.51 -9.62
CA LEU A 420 3.33 -22.30 -9.17
C LEU A 420 4.26 -23.39 -9.74
N GLY A 421 5.20 -23.01 -10.61
CA GLY A 421 6.27 -23.90 -11.06
C GLY A 421 7.54 -23.74 -10.23
N VAL A 422 8.08 -24.83 -9.67
CA VAL A 422 9.35 -24.84 -8.92
C VAL A 422 10.27 -25.92 -9.47
N GLY A 423 11.51 -25.57 -9.86
CA GLY A 423 12.53 -26.53 -10.31
C GLY A 423 13.83 -25.86 -10.77
N GLU A 424 14.90 -26.65 -10.89
CA GLU A 424 16.11 -26.28 -11.65
C GLU A 424 16.02 -26.92 -13.04
N ILE A 425 15.67 -26.13 -14.05
CA ILE A 425 15.69 -26.55 -15.45
C ILE A 425 16.78 -25.71 -16.14
N PRO A 426 17.60 -26.26 -17.06
CA PRO A 426 18.67 -25.50 -17.73
C PRO A 426 18.18 -24.19 -18.36
N GLU A 427 16.92 -24.16 -18.82
CA GLU A 427 16.26 -22.99 -19.43
C GLU A 427 15.36 -22.17 -18.49
N ILE A 428 14.95 -22.70 -17.32
CA ILE A 428 14.15 -21.98 -16.31
C ILE A 428 14.91 -22.01 -14.98
N ARG A 429 15.55 -20.87 -14.67
CA ARG A 429 16.39 -20.71 -13.48
C ARG A 429 15.64 -20.18 -12.25
N GLU A 430 14.37 -19.82 -12.39
CA GLU A 430 13.57 -19.15 -11.35
C GLU A 430 12.12 -19.68 -11.29
N PRO A 431 11.48 -19.70 -10.11
CA PRO A 431 10.08 -20.09 -9.98
C PRO A 431 9.16 -19.14 -10.76
N CYS A 432 8.25 -19.70 -11.56
CA CYS A 432 7.28 -18.94 -12.35
C CYS A 432 5.89 -19.03 -11.72
N ARG A 433 5.24 -17.87 -11.58
CA ARG A 433 3.89 -17.72 -11.01
C ARG A 433 2.96 -17.24 -12.12
N VAL A 434 1.83 -17.92 -12.32
CA VAL A 434 0.89 -17.58 -13.39
C VAL A 434 -0.50 -17.43 -12.78
N ALA A 435 -1.13 -16.27 -13.01
CA ALA A 435 -2.55 -16.06 -12.77
C ALA A 435 -3.31 -16.45 -14.04
N LEU A 436 -3.98 -17.60 -14.03
CA LEU A 436 -4.84 -18.01 -15.13
C LEU A 436 -6.19 -17.29 -14.97
N GLY A 437 -6.46 -16.30 -15.82
CA GLY A 437 -7.79 -15.69 -15.97
C GLY A 437 -8.60 -16.44 -17.02
N ASP A 438 -9.93 -16.43 -16.89
CA ASP A 438 -10.86 -17.17 -17.78
C ASP A 438 -10.76 -16.76 -19.29
N ASP A 439 -10.15 -15.61 -19.60
CA ASP A 439 -10.08 -15.03 -20.96
C ASP A 439 -8.65 -14.76 -21.48
N GLN A 440 -7.58 -15.27 -20.85
CA GLN A 440 -6.21 -15.03 -21.36
C GLN A 440 -5.79 -16.05 -22.44
N PRO A 441 -5.17 -15.60 -23.56
CA PRO A 441 -4.61 -16.52 -24.55
C PRO A 441 -3.45 -17.33 -23.94
N PRO A 442 -3.22 -18.57 -24.41
CA PRO A 442 -2.15 -19.41 -23.89
C PRO A 442 -0.80 -18.71 -24.04
N LEU A 443 -0.10 -18.53 -22.92
CA LEU A 443 1.27 -18.01 -22.93
C LEU A 443 2.19 -18.96 -23.72
N PRO A 444 3.16 -18.43 -24.50
CA PRO A 444 4.23 -19.25 -25.05
C PRO A 444 5.08 -19.80 -23.89
N ALA A 445 4.87 -21.07 -23.55
CA ALA A 445 5.62 -21.75 -22.50
C ALA A 445 7.05 -22.07 -22.96
N PRO A 446 8.09 -21.86 -22.12
CA PRO A 446 9.39 -22.48 -22.35
C PRO A 446 9.25 -24.01 -22.24
N ALA A 447 10.03 -24.77 -23.00
CA ALA A 447 10.04 -26.23 -22.91
C ALA A 447 10.58 -26.67 -21.53
N GLY A 448 9.73 -27.19 -20.64
CA GLY A 448 10.12 -27.63 -19.30
C GLY A 448 8.98 -28.31 -18.53
N GLN A 449 9.30 -29.02 -17.44
CA GLN A 449 8.32 -29.69 -16.57
C GLN A 449 7.66 -28.69 -15.62
N PHE A 450 6.33 -28.68 -15.56
CA PHE A 450 5.54 -27.77 -14.73
C PHE A 450 4.86 -28.54 -13.58
N LEU A 451 4.83 -27.92 -12.39
CA LEU A 451 3.90 -28.30 -11.32
C LEU A 451 2.60 -27.53 -11.60
N ALA A 452 1.54 -28.23 -11.99
CA ALA A 452 0.20 -27.65 -12.12
C ALA A 452 -0.69 -28.12 -10.98
N VAL A 453 -1.30 -27.16 -10.29
CA VAL A 453 -2.44 -27.44 -9.43
C VAL A 453 -3.66 -27.45 -10.35
N GLY A 454 -4.12 -28.66 -10.66
CA GLY A 454 -4.72 -29.01 -11.95
C GLY A 454 -6.10 -28.42 -12.25
N ASP A 455 -6.36 -28.28 -13.54
CA ASP A 455 -7.71 -28.30 -14.14
C ASP A 455 -8.43 -29.62 -13.78
N ARG A 456 -9.75 -29.56 -13.64
CA ARG A 456 -10.70 -30.55 -13.08
C ARG A 456 -10.62 -31.98 -13.62
N LEU A 457 -9.82 -32.24 -14.65
CA LEU A 457 -9.81 -33.49 -15.42
C LEU A 457 -8.64 -34.44 -15.10
N ALA A 458 -7.58 -34.01 -14.39
CA ALA A 458 -6.36 -34.82 -14.23
C ALA A 458 -6.05 -35.30 -12.79
N GLY A 459 -6.85 -34.93 -11.80
CA GLY A 459 -6.58 -35.25 -10.39
C GLY A 459 -5.48 -34.37 -9.77
N HIS A 460 -5.66 -34.02 -8.50
CA HIS A 460 -4.83 -33.06 -7.76
C HIS A 460 -3.38 -33.58 -7.56
N ARG A 461 -2.40 -32.67 -7.65
CA ARG A 461 -1.02 -32.90 -7.19
C ARG A 461 -0.64 -31.79 -6.21
N HIS A 462 -0.20 -32.15 -5.02
CA HIS A 462 0.08 -31.20 -3.93
C HIS A 462 1.52 -30.68 -4.00
N VAL A 463 1.74 -29.51 -3.39
CA VAL A 463 3.09 -28.95 -3.15
C VAL A 463 3.89 -29.94 -2.29
N GLY A 464 4.73 -30.75 -2.92
CA GLY A 464 5.50 -31.82 -2.25
C GLY A 464 5.47 -33.17 -2.97
N ASP A 465 4.58 -33.37 -3.94
CA ASP A 465 4.54 -34.60 -4.72
C ASP A 465 5.69 -34.66 -5.74
N PRO A 466 6.41 -35.80 -5.87
CA PRO A 466 7.47 -35.94 -6.87
C PRO A 466 6.89 -35.94 -8.29
N VAL A 467 7.23 -34.92 -9.09
CA VAL A 467 6.80 -34.83 -10.49
C VAL A 467 7.79 -35.56 -11.39
N ARG A 468 7.32 -36.57 -12.13
CA ARG A 468 8.09 -37.19 -13.22
C ARG A 468 7.61 -36.78 -14.62
N GLU A 469 6.35 -36.34 -14.75
CA GLU A 469 5.72 -35.94 -16.02
C GLU A 469 4.60 -34.90 -15.79
N PRO A 470 4.36 -33.95 -16.73
CA PRO A 470 3.31 -32.94 -16.63
C PRO A 470 1.90 -33.58 -16.70
N PRO A 471 0.89 -33.02 -16.01
CA PRO A 471 -0.47 -33.56 -16.00
C PRO A 471 -1.19 -33.38 -17.35
N ALA A 472 -2.09 -34.33 -17.65
CA ALA A 472 -2.88 -34.33 -18.88
C ALA A 472 -3.81 -33.09 -18.93
N GLY A 473 -3.68 -32.28 -19.98
CA GLY A 473 -4.43 -31.02 -20.14
C GLY A 473 -3.51 -29.81 -20.39
N VAL A 474 -2.25 -29.88 -19.96
CA VAL A 474 -1.22 -28.91 -20.34
C VAL A 474 -0.73 -29.28 -21.75
N ARG A 475 -1.21 -28.60 -22.80
CA ARG A 475 -0.69 -28.78 -24.15
C ARG A 475 0.64 -28.03 -24.32
N VAL A 476 1.72 -28.77 -24.54
CA VAL A 476 3.00 -28.21 -25.00
C VAL A 476 2.86 -27.87 -26.48
N GLY A 477 2.64 -26.60 -26.80
CA GLY A 477 2.61 -26.11 -28.18
C GLY A 477 4.00 -25.73 -28.67
N GLN A 478 4.44 -26.26 -29.81
CA GLN A 478 5.53 -25.67 -30.58
C GLN A 478 5.01 -24.41 -31.28
N ALA A 479 5.52 -23.22 -30.94
CA ALA A 479 5.30 -22.02 -31.73
C ALA A 479 6.43 -21.85 -32.75
N GLN A 480 6.08 -21.85 -34.05
CA GLN A 480 6.93 -21.33 -35.12
C GLN A 480 6.97 -19.80 -35.03
N ILE A 481 8.17 -19.23 -35.18
CA ILE A 481 8.41 -17.79 -35.26
C ILE A 481 7.99 -17.31 -36.66
N PRO A 482 7.05 -16.35 -36.83
CA PRO A 482 6.83 -15.70 -38.11
C PRO A 482 7.77 -14.50 -38.23
N GLY A 483 8.80 -14.64 -39.06
CA GLY A 483 9.74 -13.55 -39.34
C GLY A 483 11.10 -14.02 -39.85
N ALA A 484 11.12 -14.87 -40.88
CA ALA A 484 12.34 -15.12 -41.66
C ALA A 484 12.01 -14.83 -43.13
N VAL A 485 12.60 -13.75 -43.63
CA VAL A 485 12.60 -13.34 -45.04
C VAL A 485 13.40 -14.35 -45.86
N GLU A 486 13.01 -14.46 -47.12
CA GLU A 486 13.35 -15.42 -48.17
C GLU A 486 14.80 -15.90 -48.29
N ALA A 487 14.88 -17.13 -48.80
CA ALA A 487 16.07 -17.88 -49.16
C ALA A 487 16.98 -17.16 -50.17
N VAL A 488 18.29 -17.26 -49.97
CA VAL A 488 19.29 -17.17 -51.03
C VAL A 488 20.11 -18.46 -51.02
N GLU A 489 20.25 -19.03 -52.21
CA GLU A 489 20.71 -20.37 -52.58
C GLU A 489 22.08 -20.80 -52.01
N GLU A 490 22.19 -22.09 -51.68
CA GLU A 490 23.46 -22.80 -51.43
C GLU A 490 24.27 -23.02 -52.71
N PRO A 491 25.61 -23.17 -52.59
CA PRO A 491 26.36 -24.09 -53.42
C PRO A 491 26.98 -25.26 -52.61
N PRO A 492 27.37 -26.37 -53.30
CA PRO A 492 27.18 -27.71 -52.75
C PRO A 492 28.42 -28.34 -52.11
N GLU A 493 28.13 -29.30 -51.22
CA GLU A 493 28.86 -30.51 -50.83
C GLU A 493 30.40 -30.58 -50.95
N ARG A 494 31.08 -30.94 -49.85
CA ARG A 494 32.06 -32.04 -49.88
C ARG A 494 32.33 -32.69 -48.52
N ARG A 495 32.11 -34.00 -48.52
CA ARG A 495 32.40 -35.05 -47.52
C ARG A 495 33.81 -34.93 -46.88
N VAL A 496 33.96 -35.40 -45.63
CA VAL A 496 34.66 -36.67 -45.26
C VAL A 496 35.12 -36.68 -43.78
N ARG A 497 34.60 -37.69 -43.06
CA ARG A 497 35.15 -38.56 -41.99
C ARG A 497 35.89 -38.01 -40.75
N VAL A 498 35.33 -38.45 -39.63
CA VAL A 498 35.94 -38.76 -38.33
C VAL A 498 37.19 -39.64 -38.45
N ALA A 499 38.24 -39.38 -37.65
CA ALA A 499 39.22 -40.38 -37.26
C ALA A 499 39.74 -40.15 -35.81
N ASP A 500 39.75 -41.27 -35.09
CA ASP A 500 40.11 -41.59 -33.71
C ASP A 500 41.62 -41.36 -33.38
N PRO A 501 42.03 -41.24 -32.10
CA PRO A 501 43.38 -40.92 -31.69
C PRO A 501 44.19 -42.17 -31.36
N GLN A 502 45.45 -42.28 -31.86
CA GLN A 502 46.60 -42.81 -31.12
C GLN A 502 47.90 -42.89 -31.95
N LYS A 503 49.02 -42.72 -31.23
CA LYS A 503 50.40 -43.19 -31.50
C LYS A 503 51.35 -42.36 -32.39
N ARG A 504 52.24 -41.68 -31.66
CA ARG A 504 53.72 -41.88 -31.59
C ARG A 504 54.62 -41.50 -32.78
N ARG A 505 55.70 -40.79 -32.37
CA ARG A 505 57.11 -40.84 -32.87
C ARG A 505 57.35 -40.14 -34.21
N ASP A 506 58.48 -39.49 -34.48
CA ASP A 506 59.74 -39.19 -33.79
C ASP A 506 60.47 -38.18 -34.70
N ARG A 507 61.27 -37.26 -34.11
CA ARG A 507 62.54 -36.69 -34.64
C ARG A 507 62.49 -35.80 -35.90
N ARG A 508 63.24 -34.70 -36.06
CA ARG A 508 64.59 -34.30 -35.60
C ARG A 508 64.75 -32.77 -35.87
N VAL A 509 65.21 -31.94 -34.91
CA VAL A 509 66.62 -31.46 -34.67
C VAL A 509 66.92 -30.17 -35.48
N VAL A 510 67.43 -29.05 -34.93
CA VAL A 510 68.78 -28.72 -34.34
C VAL A 510 68.64 -27.29 -33.70
N GLU A 511 68.73 -27.07 -32.36
CA GLU A 511 69.90 -26.69 -31.50
C GLU A 511 70.14 -25.16 -31.32
N PRO A 512 71.04 -24.68 -30.40
CA PRO A 512 71.43 -25.17 -29.07
C PRO A 512 71.77 -24.09 -27.98
N LEU A 513 72.06 -24.59 -26.76
CA LEU A 513 72.95 -24.07 -25.68
C LEU A 513 72.42 -22.88 -24.82
N ALA A 514 72.54 -22.84 -23.48
CA ALA A 514 73.53 -23.42 -22.57
C ALA A 514 73.00 -23.70 -21.14
N ARG A 515 73.80 -24.47 -20.38
CA ARG A 515 73.58 -25.07 -19.05
C ARG A 515 74.06 -24.19 -17.89
N HIS A 516 73.45 -24.30 -16.70
CA HIS A 516 74.10 -24.38 -15.37
C HIS A 516 73.06 -24.85 -14.32
N ARG A 517 73.16 -26.08 -13.77
CA ARG A 517 73.93 -26.58 -12.61
C ARG A 517 73.23 -26.41 -11.23
N ARG A 518 73.07 -27.58 -10.60
CA ARG A 518 72.60 -27.95 -9.24
C ARG A 518 73.20 -27.16 -8.06
N ALA A 519 72.39 -27.02 -7.01
CA ALA A 519 72.62 -27.32 -5.56
C ALA A 519 71.27 -27.09 -4.85
N GLY A 520 70.78 -27.76 -3.80
CA GLY A 520 71.36 -28.60 -2.75
C GLY A 520 71.17 -27.92 -1.37
N GLY A 521 70.43 -28.55 -0.43
CA GLY A 521 70.40 -28.28 1.03
C GLY A 521 69.40 -27.22 1.50
N GLU A 522 68.40 -27.52 2.34
CA GLU A 522 68.40 -27.80 3.80
C GLU A 522 68.54 -26.55 4.70
N HIS A 523 67.61 -26.44 5.66
CA HIS A 523 67.61 -25.69 6.94
C HIS A 523 68.00 -24.19 6.90
N ARG A 524 67.13 -23.25 7.30
CA ARG A 524 66.46 -23.08 8.60
C ARG A 524 65.33 -22.05 8.44
#